data_AF-A0A378XD45-F1
#
_entry.id   AF-A0A378XD45-F1
#
_cell.length_a   1.000
_cell.length_b   1.000
_cell.length_c   1.000
_cell.angle_alpha   90.00
_cell.angle_beta   90.00
_cell.angle_gamma   90.00
#
_symmetry.space_group_name_H-M   'P 1'
#
loop_
_entity.id
_entity.type
_entity.pdbx_description
1 polymer ?
#
loop_
_entity_poly.entity_id
_entity_poly.type
_entity_poly.pdbx_seq_one_letter_code
_entity_poly.pdbx_strand_id
1 'polypeptide(L)'
;MSTGKYEEPLPCGGKLKVTKSSWEISYYFSGPDLRYNGTFVSVPGRAIEQYISAFEENWAEYQQLKKAIPSGGDFSKPGKMGMDIRIGNHFEGVCIQSYHMPLKSREHLDKLISGYRYAAQRAPQIQNFLASL
;
A
#
# COMPACT_ATOMS: atom_id res chain seq x y z
N MET A 1 27.17 -15.89 -3.30
CA MET A 1 26.91 -15.02 -4.46
C MET A 1 26.28 -13.75 -3.92
N SER A 2 26.84 -12.57 -4.21
CA SER A 2 26.27 -11.30 -3.75
C SER A 2 24.89 -11.13 -4.38
N THR A 3 23.85 -11.25 -3.58
CA THR A 3 22.48 -10.94 -4.00
C THR A 3 22.39 -9.42 -4.13
N GLY A 4 22.66 -8.88 -5.32
CA GLY A 4 22.44 -7.47 -5.63
C GLY A 4 21.00 -7.11 -5.26
N LYS A 5 20.87 -6.16 -4.33
CA LYS A 5 19.59 -5.58 -3.91
C LYS A 5 19.56 -4.15 -4.38
N TYR A 6 18.44 -3.77 -4.98
CA TYR A 6 18.17 -2.39 -5.36
C TYR A 6 16.98 -1.87 -4.54
N GLU A 7 17.07 -0.62 -4.12
CA GLU A 7 16.01 0.06 -3.38
C GLU A 7 15.82 1.48 -3.91
N GLU A 8 14.58 1.88 -4.16
CA GLU A 8 14.24 3.28 -4.48
C GLU A 8 12.95 3.73 -3.75
N PRO A 9 12.87 4.99 -3.28
CA PRO A 9 11.63 5.54 -2.77
C PRO A 9 10.61 5.72 -3.90
N LEU A 10 9.34 5.43 -3.61
CA LEU A 10 8.23 5.60 -4.53
C LEU A 10 7.38 6.82 -4.19
N PRO A 11 6.75 7.47 -5.19
CA PRO A 11 5.84 8.61 -4.95
C PRO A 11 4.65 8.27 -4.04
N CYS A 12 4.30 6.99 -3.91
CA CYS A 12 3.23 6.51 -3.04
C CYS A 12 3.63 6.35 -1.56
N GLY A 13 4.82 6.84 -1.16
CA GLY A 13 5.32 6.77 0.21
C GLY A 13 5.95 5.44 0.61
N GLY A 14 5.84 4.41 -0.25
CA GLY A 14 6.54 3.15 -0.10
C GLY A 14 7.94 3.18 -0.71
N LYS A 15 8.62 2.04 -0.67
CA LYS A 15 9.93 1.83 -1.29
C LYS A 15 9.84 0.61 -2.20
N LEU A 16 10.26 0.76 -3.46
CA LEU A 16 10.46 -0.39 -4.34
C LEU A 16 11.74 -1.11 -3.91
N LYS A 17 11.64 -2.41 -3.63
CA LYS A 17 12.77 -3.30 -3.36
C LYS A 17 12.84 -4.35 -4.43
N VAL A 18 13.99 -4.49 -5.08
CA VAL A 18 14.20 -5.41 -6.20
C VAL A 18 15.38 -6.34 -5.91
N THR A 19 15.17 -7.61 -6.18
CA THR A 19 16.20 -8.66 -6.22
C THR A 19 16.17 -9.33 -7.59
N LYS A 20 17.16 -10.19 -7.90
CA LYS A 20 17.19 -10.93 -9.17
C LYS A 20 15.90 -11.75 -9.42
N SER A 21 15.28 -12.30 -8.38
CA SER A 21 14.15 -13.23 -8.50
C SER A 21 12.79 -12.64 -8.16
N SER A 22 12.74 -11.54 -7.41
CA SER A 22 11.48 -10.94 -6.94
C SER A 22 11.63 -9.45 -6.67
N TRP A 23 10.49 -8.78 -6.58
CA TRP A 23 10.40 -7.40 -6.13
C TRP A 23 9.14 -7.20 -5.30
N GLU A 24 9.13 -6.14 -4.50
CA GLU A 24 8.02 -5.75 -3.65
C GLU A 24 7.97 -4.23 -3.46
N ILE A 25 6.79 -3.71 -3.12
CA ILE A 25 6.66 -2.38 -2.52
C ILE A 25 6.61 -2.56 -1.01
N SER A 26 7.56 -1.96 -0.31
CA SER A 26 7.69 -2.06 1.14
C SER A 26 7.34 -0.73 1.80
N TYR A 27 6.49 -0.80 2.82
CA TYR A 27 6.16 0.31 3.71
C TYR A 27 6.72 0.04 5.10
N TYR A 28 7.11 1.12 5.76
CA TYR A 28 7.46 1.11 7.18
C TYR A 28 6.67 2.20 7.89
N PHE A 29 5.89 1.79 8.88
CA PHE A 29 5.13 2.68 9.74
C PHE A 29 5.77 2.68 11.13
N SER A 30 6.41 3.79 11.50
CA SER A 30 7.04 3.94 12.81
C SER A 30 6.01 3.81 13.93
N GLY A 31 6.37 3.06 14.99
CA GLY A 31 5.59 3.02 16.21
C GLY A 31 5.55 4.40 16.90
N PRO A 32 4.54 4.66 17.74
CA PRO A 32 4.29 5.98 18.33
C PRO A 32 5.41 6.49 19.25
N ASP A 33 6.22 5.62 19.84
CA ASP A 33 7.22 6.00 20.86
C ASP A 33 8.61 5.37 20.66
N LEU A 34 8.88 4.78 19.48
CA LEU A 34 10.11 4.05 19.14
C LEU A 34 10.45 2.86 20.09
N ARG A 35 9.58 2.53 21.06
CA ARG A 35 9.78 1.40 22.00
C ARG A 35 9.23 0.09 21.44
N TYR A 36 8.21 0.18 20.57
CA TYR A 36 7.68 -0.95 19.82
C TYR A 36 8.26 -0.96 18.40
N ASN A 37 8.59 -2.16 17.90
CA ASN A 37 8.98 -2.35 16.50
C ASN A 37 7.89 -1.76 15.60
N GLY A 38 8.28 -0.94 14.61
CA GLY A 38 7.33 -0.42 13.63
C GLY A 38 6.71 -1.51 12.78
N THR A 39 5.61 -1.18 12.10
CA THR A 39 4.90 -2.12 11.23
C THR A 39 5.53 -2.11 9.85
N PHE A 40 5.98 -3.27 9.38
CA PHE A 40 6.38 -3.46 7.99
C PHE A 40 5.22 -4.06 7.20
N VAL A 41 4.91 -3.45 6.07
CA VAL A 41 3.93 -3.96 5.11
C VAL A 41 4.63 -4.18 3.79
N SER A 42 4.52 -5.39 3.24
CA SER A 42 5.07 -5.71 1.93
C SER A 42 3.93 -6.05 0.97
N VAL A 43 3.96 -5.43 -0.21
CA VAL A 43 3.12 -5.77 -1.35
C VAL A 43 3.99 -6.49 -2.38
N PRO A 44 3.88 -7.82 -2.51
CA PRO A 44 4.67 -8.57 -3.46
C PRO A 44 4.36 -8.16 -4.90
N GLY A 45 5.39 -8.03 -5.74
CA GLY A 45 5.26 -7.64 -7.15
C GLY A 45 4.25 -8.50 -7.93
N ARG A 46 4.22 -9.81 -7.64
CA ARG A 46 3.27 -10.77 -8.23
C ARG A 46 1.80 -10.51 -7.90
N ALA A 47 1.51 -9.71 -6.87
CA ALA A 47 0.17 -9.42 -6.39
C ALA A 47 -0.25 -7.96 -6.64
N ILE A 48 0.57 -7.16 -7.34
CA ILE A 48 0.34 -5.71 -7.49
C ILE A 48 -1.01 -5.40 -8.11
N GLU A 49 -1.38 -6.08 -9.21
CA GLU A 49 -2.68 -5.86 -9.85
C GLU A 49 -3.85 -6.26 -8.94
N GLN A 50 -3.68 -7.30 -8.12
CA GLN A 50 -4.69 -7.70 -7.12
C GLN A 50 -4.85 -6.62 -6.04
N TYR A 51 -3.75 -6.02 -5.59
CA TYR A 51 -3.79 -4.89 -4.66
C TYR A 51 -4.42 -3.64 -5.28
N ILE A 52 -4.10 -3.31 -6.53
CA ILE A 52 -4.73 -2.17 -7.24
C ILE A 52 -6.25 -2.38 -7.33
N SER A 53 -6.68 -3.57 -7.77
CA SER A 53 -8.10 -3.93 -7.83
C SER A 53 -8.76 -3.84 -6.45
N ALA A 54 -8.11 -4.39 -5.41
CA ALA A 54 -8.62 -4.35 -4.05
C ALA A 54 -8.76 -2.91 -3.53
N PHE A 55 -7.80 -2.03 -3.83
CA PHE A 55 -7.89 -0.62 -3.43
C PHE A 55 -9.09 0.09 -4.08
N GLU A 56 -9.33 -0.12 -5.38
CA GLU A 56 -10.49 0.47 -6.07
C GLU A 56 -11.82 -0.06 -5.53
N GLU A 57 -11.91 -1.37 -5.29
CA GLU A 57 -13.13 -2.00 -4.76
C GLU A 57 -13.40 -1.57 -3.31
N ASN A 58 -12.38 -1.58 -2.46
CA ASN A 58 -12.48 -1.11 -1.08
C ASN A 58 -12.80 0.40 -1.03
N TRP A 59 -12.31 1.18 -1.99
CA TRP A 59 -12.63 2.61 -2.11
C TRP A 59 -14.09 2.84 -2.49
N ALA A 60 -14.61 2.08 -3.45
CA ALA A 60 -16.02 2.16 -3.82
C ALA A 60 -16.92 1.81 -2.62
N GLU A 61 -16.56 0.79 -1.85
CA GLU A 61 -17.28 0.41 -0.64
C GLU A 61 -17.16 1.48 0.47
N TYR A 62 -15.96 2.02 0.70
CA TYR A 62 -15.74 3.16 1.61
C TYR A 62 -16.66 4.33 1.27
N GLN A 63 -16.79 4.67 -0.02
CA GLN A 63 -17.68 5.75 -0.47
C GLN A 63 -19.16 5.46 -0.20
N GLN A 64 -19.59 4.19 -0.30
CA GLN A 64 -20.96 3.79 0.05
C GLN A 64 -21.20 3.91 1.56
N LEU A 65 -20.28 3.37 2.37
CA LEU A 65 -20.36 3.43 3.82
C LEU A 65 -20.36 4.87 4.34
N LYS A 66 -19.53 5.73 3.76
CA LYS A 66 -19.46 7.16 4.11
C LYS A 66 -20.77 7.91 3.86
N LYS A 67 -21.61 7.44 2.93
CA LYS A 67 -22.96 7.99 2.70
C LYS A 67 -24.00 7.43 3.66
N ALA A 68 -23.83 6.18 4.09
CA ALA A 68 -24.78 5.47 4.94
C ALA A 68 -24.62 5.81 6.43
N ILE A 69 -23.40 6.07 6.88
CA ILE A 69 -23.09 6.31 8.29
C ILE A 69 -23.24 7.82 8.59
N PRO A 70 -24.03 8.19 9.60
CA PRO A 70 -24.20 9.59 10.00
C PRO A 70 -22.89 10.24 10.43
N SER A 71 -22.81 11.57 10.27
CA SER A 71 -21.68 12.34 10.80
C SER A 71 -21.50 12.10 12.30
N GLY A 72 -20.26 11.81 12.71
CA GLY A 72 -19.92 11.43 14.09
C GLY A 72 -20.05 9.93 14.40
N GLY A 73 -20.51 9.11 13.46
CA GLY A 73 -20.45 7.65 13.58
C GLY A 73 -19.03 7.12 13.40
N ASP A 74 -18.74 6.01 14.08
CA ASP A 74 -17.51 5.22 13.90
C ASP A 74 -17.89 3.83 13.41
N PHE A 75 -17.23 3.38 12.35
CA PHE A 75 -17.41 2.05 11.81
C PHE A 75 -16.10 1.57 11.19
N SER A 76 -15.76 0.31 11.44
CA SER A 76 -14.64 -0.34 10.77
C SER A 76 -15.05 -1.74 10.34
N LYS A 77 -14.54 -2.15 9.18
CA LYS A 77 -14.68 -3.52 8.71
C LYS A 77 -13.43 -3.97 7.94
N PRO A 78 -13.16 -5.29 7.92
CA PRO A 78 -12.19 -5.85 7.00
C PRO A 78 -12.59 -5.57 5.54
N GLY A 79 -11.61 -5.14 4.75
CA GLY A 79 -11.68 -5.04 3.29
C GLY A 79 -10.96 -6.21 2.62
N LYS A 80 -10.81 -6.12 1.29
CA LYS A 80 -10.06 -7.11 0.51
C LYS A 80 -8.56 -7.02 0.77
N MET A 81 -7.84 -8.12 0.52
CA MET A 81 -6.37 -8.20 0.62
C MET A 81 -5.80 -7.83 2.01
N GLY A 82 -6.56 -8.07 3.08
CA GLY A 82 -6.14 -7.76 4.46
C GLY A 82 -6.13 -6.27 4.78
N MET A 83 -6.74 -5.44 3.92
CA MET A 83 -6.97 -4.02 4.17
C MET A 83 -8.13 -3.82 5.15
N ASP A 84 -8.28 -2.60 5.63
CA ASP A 84 -9.40 -2.18 6.48
C ASP A 84 -10.10 -0.97 5.88
N ILE A 85 -11.43 -0.95 5.99
CA ILE A 85 -12.26 0.21 5.63
C ILE A 85 -12.76 0.84 6.92
N ARG A 86 -12.46 2.12 7.13
CA ARG A 86 -12.75 2.84 8.37
C ARG A 86 -13.50 4.13 8.08
N ILE A 87 -14.58 4.38 8.82
CA ILE A 87 -15.36 5.62 8.85
C ILE A 87 -15.25 6.19 10.27
N GLY A 88 -15.01 7.49 10.40
CA GLY A 88 -14.98 8.15 11.72
C GLY A 88 -13.84 9.14 11.90
N ASN A 89 -13.60 9.54 13.16
CA ASN A 89 -12.68 10.65 13.44
C ASN A 89 -11.19 10.26 13.37
N HIS A 90 -10.88 8.98 13.60
CA HIS A 90 -9.50 8.50 13.67
C HIS A 90 -9.20 7.51 12.56
N PHE A 91 -8.12 7.78 11.80
CA PHE A 91 -7.63 6.90 10.74
C PHE A 91 -8.69 6.47 9.71
N GLU A 92 -9.69 7.33 9.46
CA GLU A 92 -10.72 7.11 8.44
C GLU A 92 -10.10 6.92 7.06
N GLY A 93 -10.69 6.05 6.24
CA GLY A 93 -10.27 5.77 4.88
C GLY A 93 -10.12 4.28 4.60
N VAL A 94 -9.59 3.97 3.42
CA VAL A 94 -9.11 2.62 3.11
C VAL A 94 -7.66 2.51 3.58
N CYS A 95 -7.40 1.65 4.55
CA CYS A 95 -6.08 1.43 5.15
C CYS A 95 -5.45 0.16 4.57
N ILE A 96 -4.16 0.22 4.22
CA ILE A 96 -3.45 -0.95 3.68
C ILE A 96 -3.32 -2.08 4.72
N GLN A 97 -3.26 -1.72 6.00
CA GLN A 97 -3.24 -2.65 7.12
C GLN A 97 -3.66 -1.91 8.40
N SER A 98 -4.70 -2.41 9.09
CA SER A 98 -5.21 -1.85 10.35
C SER A 98 -5.59 -0.36 10.23
N TYR A 99 -4.80 0.54 10.80
CA TYR A 99 -4.99 2.01 10.73
C TYR A 99 -3.92 2.72 9.90
N HIS A 100 -3.02 1.94 9.28
CA HIS A 100 -1.88 2.50 8.57
C HIS A 100 -2.26 2.95 7.16
N MET A 101 -1.71 4.11 6.77
CA MET A 101 -1.88 4.74 5.46
C MET A 101 -3.35 4.89 5.03
N PRO A 102 -4.17 5.64 5.79
CA PRO A 102 -5.57 5.86 5.43
C PRO A 102 -5.70 6.66 4.13
N LEU A 103 -6.35 6.07 3.12
CA LEU A 103 -6.74 6.76 1.89
C LEU A 103 -8.11 7.40 2.07
N LYS A 104 -8.16 8.74 2.09
CA LYS A 104 -9.37 9.54 2.35
C LYS A 104 -9.92 10.28 1.12
N SER A 105 -9.14 10.40 0.06
CA SER A 105 -9.50 11.13 -1.16
C SER A 105 -9.18 10.30 -2.40
N ARG A 106 -9.90 10.59 -3.49
CA ARG A 106 -9.66 9.95 -4.79
C ARG A 106 -8.24 10.25 -5.30
N GLU A 107 -7.77 11.48 -5.10
CA GLU A 107 -6.41 11.89 -5.46
C GLU A 107 -5.33 11.05 -4.76
N HIS A 108 -5.49 10.77 -3.46
CA HIS A 108 -4.54 9.92 -2.73
C HIS A 108 -4.55 8.47 -3.25
N LEU A 109 -5.73 7.95 -3.59
CA LEU A 109 -5.86 6.63 -4.21
C LEU A 109 -5.17 6.59 -5.58
N ASP A 110 -5.43 7.57 -6.45
CA ASP A 110 -4.84 7.62 -7.79
C ASP A 110 -3.30 7.77 -7.70
N LYS A 111 -2.80 8.55 -6.74
CA LYS A 111 -1.36 8.66 -6.44
C LYS A 111 -0.75 7.33 -5.97
N LEU A 112 -1.48 6.58 -5.15
CA LEU A 112 -1.05 5.24 -4.73
C LEU A 112 -0.98 4.28 -5.92
N ILE A 113 -2.06 4.19 -6.71
CA ILE A 113 -2.16 3.29 -7.87
C ILE A 113 -1.10 3.61 -8.92
N SER A 114 -0.89 4.89 -9.23
CA SER A 114 0.16 5.33 -10.15
C SER A 114 1.56 4.92 -9.66
N GLY A 115 1.83 5.03 -8.35
CA GLY A 115 3.06 4.52 -7.76
C GLY A 115 3.22 3.00 -7.91
N TYR A 116 2.13 2.23 -7.79
CA TYR A 116 2.15 0.77 -7.96
C TYR A 116 2.44 0.39 -9.41
N ARG A 117 1.79 1.07 -10.35
CA ARG A 117 2.00 0.87 -11.79
C ARG A 117 3.41 1.26 -12.22
N TYR A 118 3.93 2.38 -11.70
CA TYR A 118 5.32 2.77 -11.92
C TYR A 118 6.29 1.69 -11.42
N ALA A 119 6.09 1.19 -10.20
CA ALA A 119 6.93 0.12 -9.65
C ALA A 119 6.86 -1.16 -10.51
N ALA A 120 5.67 -1.53 -11.00
CA ALA A 120 5.49 -2.69 -11.88
C ALA A 120 6.21 -2.56 -13.23
N GLN A 121 6.35 -1.35 -13.76
CA GLN A 121 7.12 -1.09 -14.98
C GLN A 121 8.63 -1.01 -14.71
N ARG A 122 9.01 -0.45 -13.55
CA ARG A 122 10.40 -0.18 -13.20
C ARG A 122 11.13 -1.44 -12.75
N ALA A 123 10.50 -2.29 -11.94
CA ALA A 123 11.14 -3.45 -11.34
C ALA A 123 11.74 -4.42 -12.38
N PRO A 124 11.05 -4.81 -13.48
CA PRO A 124 11.63 -5.71 -14.48
C PRO A 124 12.91 -5.17 -15.14
N GLN A 125 12.99 -3.86 -15.37
CA GLN A 125 14.19 -3.22 -15.93
C GLN A 125 15.39 -3.41 -14.99
N ILE A 126 15.15 -3.25 -13.69
CA ILE A 126 16.16 -3.42 -12.66
C ILE A 126 16.51 -4.89 -12.47
N GLN A 127 15.54 -5.80 -12.53
CA GLN A 127 15.81 -7.24 -12.48
C GLN A 127 16.71 -7.68 -13.64
N ASN A 128 16.46 -7.19 -14.85
CA ASN A 128 17.31 -7.47 -16.02
C ASN A 128 18.73 -6.93 -15.82
N PHE A 129 18.86 -5.70 -15.30
CA PHE A 129 20.16 -5.14 -14.97
C PHE A 129 20.90 -5.98 -13.92
N LEU A 130 20.23 -6.34 -12.81
CA LEU A 130 20.81 -7.18 -11.76
C LEU A 130 21.17 -8.59 -12.26
N ALA A 131 20.44 -9.13 -13.23
CA ALA A 131 20.75 -10.41 -13.85
C ALA A 131 22.02 -10.36 -14.70
N SER A 132 22.37 -9.19 -15.24
CA SER A 132 23.58 -8.98 -16.04
C SER A 132 24.87 -8.75 -15.22
N LEU A 133 24.74 -8.55 -13.90
CA LEU A 133 25.83 -8.43 -12.92
C LEU A 133 26.21 -9.78 -12.33
#